data_AF-A0A836P0M9-F1
#
_entry.id   AF-A0A836P0M9-F1
#
_cell.length_a   1.000
_cell.length_b   1.000
_cell.length_c   1.000
_cell.angle_alpha   90.00
_cell.angle_beta   90.00
_cell.angle_gamma   90.00
#
_symmetry.space_group_name_H-M   'P 1'
#
loop_
_entity.id
_entity.type
_entity.pdbx_description
1 polymer ?
#
loop_
_entity_poly.entity_id
_entity_poly.type
_entity_poly.pdbx_seq_one_letter_code
_entity_poly.pdbx_strand_id
1 'polypeptide(L)' 'MFGNKSNRGAQTVVDTLIGPQVVIRGDLMFSGGLYVEGRVLGKVIAEEGASA' A
#
# COMPACT_ATOMS: atom_id res chain seq x y z
N MET A 1 -38.29 8.51 2.59
CA MET A 1 -37.16 8.86 1.70
C MET A 1 -35.91 8.20 2.26
N PHE A 2 -35.46 7.09 1.68
CA PHE A 2 -34.23 6.41 2.11
C PHE A 2 -33.52 5.81 0.90
N GLY A 3 -32.21 6.05 0.81
CA GLY A 3 -31.30 5.31 -0.06
C GLY A 3 -30.56 6.17 -1.07
N ASN A 4 -29.37 6.63 -0.69
CA ASN A 4 -28.19 6.42 -1.54
C ASN A 4 -26.91 6.57 -0.71
N LYS A 5 -26.58 5.57 0.10
CA LYS A 5 -25.23 5.46 0.65
C LYS A 5 -24.35 4.98 -0.51
N SER A 6 -23.76 5.94 -1.22
CA SER A 6 -22.81 5.64 -2.29
C SER A 6 -21.65 4.86 -1.69
N ASN A 7 -21.70 3.55 -1.89
CA ASN A 7 -20.60 2.64 -1.66
C ASN A 7 -19.57 2.91 -2.77
N ARG A 8 -18.91 4.07 -2.70
CA ARG A 8 -17.69 4.30 -3.47
C ARG A 8 -16.68 3.38 -2.82
N GLY A 9 -16.55 2.19 -3.40
CA GLY A 9 -15.56 1.21 -2.99
C GLY A 9 -14.24 1.94 -2.80
N ALA A 10 -13.57 1.66 -1.70
CA ALA A 10 -12.21 2.10 -1.45
C ALA A 10 -11.37 1.60 -2.64
N GLN A 11 -11.24 2.41 -3.67
CA GLN A 11 -10.19 2.25 -4.64
C GLN A 11 -8.93 2.43 -3.80
N THR A 12 -8.28 1.31 -3.49
CA THR A 12 -6.95 1.32 -2.90
C THR A 12 -6.09 2.11 -3.87
N VAL A 13 -5.84 3.38 -3.55
CA VAL A 13 -4.97 4.23 -4.34
C VAL A 13 -3.58 3.66 -4.11
N VAL A 14 -3.07 2.93 -5.09
CA VAL A 14 -1.74 2.34 -5.02
C VAL A 14 -0.76 3.43 -5.45
N ASP A 15 0.00 3.96 -4.49
CA ASP A 15 1.08 4.90 -4.77
C ASP A 15 2.34 4.16 -5.23
N THR A 16 2.62 2.99 -4.64
CA THR A 16 3.81 2.17 -4.93
C THR A 16 3.44 0.70 -5.15
N LEU A 17 3.96 0.10 -6.22
CA LEU A 17 3.84 -1.33 -6.51
C LEU A 17 5.23 -1.98 -6.64
N ILE A 18 5.48 -3.04 -5.86
CA ILE A 18 6.64 -3.91 -6.01
C ILE A 18 6.21 -5.17 -6.74
N GLY A 19 6.70 -5.33 -7.98
CA GLY A 19 6.33 -6.46 -8.84
C GLY A 19 6.86 -7.81 -8.37
N PRO A 20 6.33 -8.92 -8.92
CA PRO A 20 6.54 -10.28 -8.41
C PRO A 20 7.97 -10.82 -8.57
N GLN A 21 8.77 -10.23 -9.46
CA GLN A 21 10.16 -10.63 -9.73
C GLN A 21 11.20 -9.75 -9.01
N VAL A 22 10.77 -8.94 -8.04
CA VAL A 22 11.64 -8.04 -7.28
C VAL A 22 12.01 -8.66 -5.94
N VAL A 23 13.30 -8.58 -5.59
CA VAL A 23 13.80 -8.90 -4.24
C VAL A 23 14.53 -7.68 -3.68
N ILE A 24 13.99 -7.09 -2.62
CA ILE A 24 14.64 -6.02 -1.85
C ILE A 24 15.42 -6.65 -0.71
N ARG A 25 16.68 -6.21 -0.54
CA ARG A 25 17.55 -6.58 0.59
C ARG A 25 17.85 -5.32 1.41
N GLY A 26 17.39 -5.30 2.66
CA GLY A 26 17.40 -4.11 3.51
C GLY A 26 16.00 -3.65 3.88
N ASP A 27 15.92 -2.55 4.63
CA ASP A 27 14.67 -2.00 5.14
C ASP A 27 14.00 -1.07 4.10
N LEU A 28 12.68 -1.14 4.02
CA LEU A 28 11.84 -0.35 3.12
C LEU A 28 10.97 0.63 3.94
N MET A 29 11.17 1.92 3.73
CA MET A 29 10.32 2.97 4.27
C MET A 29 9.37 3.48 3.19
N PHE A 30 8.09 3.68 3.52
CA PHE A 30 7.10 4.16 2.57
C PHE A 30 6.06 5.08 3.23
N SER A 31 5.43 5.92 2.40
CA SER A 31 4.24 6.70 2.73
C SER A 31 3.16 6.42 1.68
N GLY A 32 1.88 6.48 2.06
CA GLY A 32 0.78 6.17 1.15
C GLY A 32 0.56 4.67 0.93
N GLY A 33 -0.12 4.30 -0.16
CA GLY A 33 -0.47 2.93 -0.49
C GLY A 33 0.72 2.14 -1.06
N LEU A 34 1.08 1.03 -0.41
CA LEU A 34 2.11 0.09 -0.86
C LEU A 34 1.51 -1.28 -1.17
N TYR A 35 1.71 -1.76 -2.40
CA TYR A 35 1.31 -3.09 -2.84
C TYR A 35 2.55 -3.93 -3.21
N VAL A 36 2.73 -5.07 -2.55
CA VAL A 36 3.94 -5.90 -2.71
C VAL A 36 3.57 -7.29 -3.21
N GLU A 37 3.97 -7.62 -4.43
CA GLU A 37 3.91 -8.96 -5.01
C GLU A 37 5.27 -9.68 -4.99
N GLY A 38 6.36 -8.92 -4.79
CA GLY A 38 7.72 -9.44 -4.69
C GLY A 38 8.13 -9.88 -3.27
N ARG A 39 9.41 -9.77 -2.94
CA ARG A 39 9.97 -10.14 -1.62
C ARG A 39 10.78 -9.00 -1.01
N VAL A 40 10.62 -8.77 0.29
CA VAL A 40 11.48 -7.88 1.09
C VAL A 40 12.19 -8.71 2.16
N LEU A 41 13.51 -8.59 2.20
CA LEU A 41 14.38 -9.21 3.21
C LEU A 41 14.91 -8.11 4.13
N GLY A 42 14.06 -7.69 5.07
CA GLY A 42 14.28 -6.57 5.99
C GLY A 42 12.95 -6.11 6.59
N LYS A 43 12.93 -4.91 7.18
CA LYS A 43 11.72 -4.28 7.74
C LYS A 43 10.94 -3.54 6.67
N VAL A 44 9.62 -3.49 6.80
CA VAL A 44 8.74 -2.60 6.03
C VAL A 44 8.13 -1.62 7.01
N ILE A 45 8.39 -0.33 6.83
CA ILE A 45 8.12 0.73 7.81
C ILE A 45 7.26 1.79 7.12
N ALA A 46 6.04 1.99 7.59
CA ALA A 46 5.22 3.11 7.17
C ALA A 46 5.64 4.38 7.92
N GLU A 47 5.74 5.52 7.21
CA GLU A 47 5.96 6.81 7.86
C GLU A 47 4.75 7.20 8.72
N GLU A 48 5.04 7.82 9.86
CA GLU A 48 4.02 8.22 10.84
C GLU A 48 3.11 9.29 10.21
N GLY A 49 1.82 8.98 10.07
CA GLY A 49 0.83 9.85 9.42
C GLY A 49 0.48 9.48 7.97
N ALA A 50 1.02 8.41 7.40
CA ALA A 50 0.54 7.87 6.14
C ALA A 50 -0.92 7.37 6.31
N SER A 51 -1.88 8.06 5.70
CA SER A 51 -3.26 7.58 5.61
C SER A 51 -3.31 6.30 4.78
N ALA A 52 -3.81 5.22 5.37
CA ALA A 52 -4.05 3.94 4.71
C ALA A 52 -5.28 3.96 3.78
#